data_AF-A0A940KM31-F1
#
_entry.id   AF-A0A940KM31-F1
#
_cell.length_a   1.000
_cell.length_b   1.000
_cell.length_c   1.000
_cell.angle_alpha   90.00
_cell.angle_beta   90.00
_cell.angle_gamma   90.00
#
_symmetry.space_group_name_H-M   'P 1'
#
loop_
_entity.id
_entity.type
_entity.pdbx_description
1 polymer ?
#
loop_
_entity_poly.entity_id
_entity_poly.type
_entity_poly.pdbx_seq_one_letter_code
_entity_poly.pdbx_strand_id
1 'polypeptide(L)'
;MGHAELINTELIIRSHIITYGNAADEKVTDFIRKEIEDMWNEPKAIIRIRQKDYRVIFRISAAYHPDLIPEEIFENIDPVNNYFRIEEFAMTHVSFVDGLRCNTGYFKRDNLQDGSTTAAHEYGHTLGLDHPRNLDIRGQGKPGIMYPRGTIVDSAYQYNPAARAGDNTNGGTMNPRNRHVTANDISLIRLHRLDWKHGRANVGDFSSIWHPDHSTLQ
;
A
#
# COMPACT_ATOMS: atom_id res chain seq x y z
N MET A 1 2.73 -4.05 6.72
CA MET A 1 3.67 -4.93 7.46
C MET A 1 3.77 -6.29 6.78
N GLY A 2 4.84 -7.04 7.04
CA GLY A 2 5.00 -8.43 6.60
C GLY A 2 6.22 -9.11 7.20
N HIS A 3 6.43 -10.37 6.80
CA HIS A 3 7.59 -11.16 7.15
C HIS A 3 8.45 -11.42 5.91
N ALA A 4 9.75 -11.13 5.99
CA ALA A 4 10.72 -11.36 4.93
C ALA A 4 11.54 -12.62 5.20
N GLU A 5 11.69 -13.47 4.18
CA GLU A 5 12.48 -14.70 4.24
C GLU A 5 13.40 -14.82 3.03
N LEU A 6 14.65 -15.22 3.26
CA LEU A 6 15.63 -15.51 2.22
C LEU A 6 15.59 -17.01 1.89
N ILE A 7 15.14 -17.34 0.67
CA ILE A 7 15.09 -18.72 0.18
C ILE A 7 15.88 -18.77 -1.14
N ASN A 8 16.97 -19.53 -1.16
CA ASN A 8 17.86 -19.61 -2.32
C ASN A 8 18.33 -18.22 -2.81
N THR A 9 17.81 -17.76 -3.95
CA THR A 9 18.09 -16.45 -4.59
C THR A 9 16.86 -15.53 -4.59
N GLU A 10 15.86 -15.83 -3.76
CA GLU A 10 14.65 -15.03 -3.59
C GLU A 10 14.59 -14.45 -2.17
N LEU A 11 14.14 -13.20 -2.07
CA LEU A 11 13.67 -12.60 -0.84
C LEU A 11 12.16 -12.51 -0.94
N ILE A 12 11.47 -13.34 -0.17
CA ILE A 12 10.01 -13.41 -0.16
C ILE A 12 9.48 -12.54 0.96
N ILE A 13 8.64 -11.56 0.64
CA ILE A 13 7.89 -10.76 1.61
C ILE A 13 6.47 -11.28 1.66
N ARG A 14 6.05 -11.79 2.82
CA ARG A 14 4.73 -12.35 3.06
C ARG A 14 3.88 -11.39 3.86
N SER A 15 2.67 -11.16 3.39
CA SER A 15 1.67 -10.35 4.08
C SER A 15 0.29 -10.97 3.88
N HIS A 16 -0.55 -10.84 4.90
CA HIS A 16 -1.93 -11.28 4.91
C HIS A 16 -2.82 -10.06 5.14
N ILE A 17 -3.72 -9.80 4.20
CA ILE A 17 -4.64 -8.67 4.25
C ILE A 17 -5.99 -9.16 4.78
N ILE A 18 -6.39 -8.64 5.93
CA ILE A 18 -7.67 -8.94 6.57
C ILE A 18 -8.55 -7.71 6.39
N THR A 19 -9.70 -7.90 5.76
CA THR A 19 -10.66 -6.83 5.50
C THR A 19 -11.94 -7.05 6.28
N TYR A 20 -12.55 -5.96 6.71
CA TYR A 20 -13.80 -5.93 7.47
C TYR A 20 -14.51 -4.60 7.25
N GLY A 21 -15.72 -4.43 7.77
CA GLY A 21 -16.53 -3.20 7.60
C GLY A 21 -17.67 -3.36 6.60
N ASN A 22 -18.53 -2.36 6.51
CA ASN A 22 -19.82 -2.47 5.81
C ASN A 22 -19.73 -2.51 4.27
N ALA A 23 -18.58 -2.12 3.71
CA ALA A 23 -18.32 -2.13 2.27
C ALA A 23 -17.21 -3.13 1.89
N ALA A 24 -16.82 -4.00 2.82
CA ALA A 24 -15.95 -5.13 2.56
C ALA A 24 -16.77 -6.33 2.06
N ASP A 25 -16.22 -7.04 1.09
CA ASP A 25 -16.70 -8.32 0.61
C ASP A 25 -15.50 -9.14 0.06
N GLU A 26 -15.73 -10.41 -0.26
CA GLU A 26 -14.70 -11.28 -0.85
C GLU A 26 -14.09 -10.69 -2.13
N LYS A 27 -14.90 -10.01 -2.95
CA LYS A 27 -14.49 -9.49 -4.25
C LYS A 27 -13.53 -8.31 -4.12
N VAL A 28 -13.83 -7.33 -3.28
CA VAL A 28 -12.93 -6.20 -3.02
C VAL A 28 -11.67 -6.64 -2.29
N THR A 29 -11.79 -7.66 -1.45
CA THR A 29 -10.66 -8.24 -0.71
C THR A 29 -9.68 -8.92 -1.65
N ASP A 30 -10.16 -9.76 -2.56
CA ASP A 30 -9.31 -10.37 -3.59
C ASP A 30 -8.73 -9.33 -4.56
N PHE A 31 -9.50 -8.29 -4.89
CA PHE A 31 -8.99 -7.16 -5.68
C PHE A 31 -7.82 -6.47 -4.99
N ILE A 32 -7.94 -6.10 -3.70
CA ILE A 32 -6.86 -5.49 -2.91
C ILE A 32 -5.61 -6.39 -2.93
N ARG A 33 -5.80 -7.68 -2.64
CA ARG A 33 -4.72 -8.68 -2.65
C ARG A 33 -3.99 -8.67 -3.99
N LYS A 34 -4.74 -8.77 -5.09
CA LYS A 34 -4.21 -8.82 -6.45
C LYS A 34 -3.50 -7.53 -6.83
N GLU A 35 -4.10 -6.37 -6.54
CA GLU A 35 -3.52 -5.05 -6.82
C GLU A 35 -2.15 -4.92 -6.14
N ILE A 36 -2.07 -5.24 -4.85
CA ILE A 36 -0.81 -5.18 -4.09
C ILE A 36 0.20 -6.16 -4.67
N GLU A 37 -0.17 -7.44 -4.83
CA GLU A 37 0.76 -8.48 -5.26
C GLU A 37 1.32 -8.23 -6.66
N ASP A 38 0.47 -7.88 -7.62
CA ASP A 38 0.88 -7.65 -9.00
C ASP A 38 1.80 -6.44 -9.10
N MET A 39 1.39 -5.30 -8.52
CA MET A 39 2.13 -4.05 -8.65
C MET A 39 3.49 -4.14 -7.96
N TRP A 40 3.56 -4.69 -6.75
CA TRP A 40 4.82 -4.78 -6.02
C TRP A 40 5.79 -5.83 -6.60
N ASN A 41 5.29 -6.77 -7.41
CA ASN A 41 6.12 -7.72 -8.16
C ASN A 41 6.50 -7.24 -9.58
N GLU A 42 5.72 -6.33 -10.18
CA GLU A 42 5.98 -5.73 -11.50
C GLU A 42 7.45 -5.29 -11.71
N PRO A 43 8.11 -4.55 -10.79
CA PRO A 43 9.38 -3.89 -11.10
C PRO A 43 10.59 -4.81 -11.30
N LYS A 44 10.49 -6.15 -11.20
CA LYS A 44 11.70 -6.95 -11.50
C LYS A 44 12.77 -6.96 -10.40
N ALA A 45 12.57 -6.14 -9.36
CA ALA A 45 13.60 -5.66 -8.46
C ALA A 45 14.46 -6.77 -7.84
N ILE A 46 15.77 -6.53 -7.88
CA ILE A 46 16.81 -7.32 -7.25
C ILE A 46 17.47 -6.42 -6.21
N ILE A 47 17.70 -6.96 -5.02
CA ILE A 47 18.46 -6.28 -3.97
C ILE A 47 19.66 -7.12 -3.56
N ARG A 48 20.68 -6.46 -3.02
CA ARG A 48 21.88 -7.11 -2.49
C ARG A 48 21.86 -7.11 -0.97
N ILE A 49 21.94 -8.29 -0.37
CA ILE A 49 22.08 -8.50 1.08
C ILE A 49 23.33 -9.32 1.32
N ARG A 50 24.27 -8.80 2.13
CA ARG A 50 25.54 -9.47 2.46
C ARG A 50 26.26 -10.05 1.21
N GLN A 51 26.36 -9.22 0.17
CA GLN A 51 26.99 -9.55 -1.13
C GLN A 51 26.26 -10.57 -2.01
N LYS A 52 25.10 -11.08 -1.60
CA LYS A 52 24.26 -11.96 -2.42
C LYS A 52 23.07 -11.21 -2.98
N ASP A 53 22.75 -11.48 -4.24
CA ASP A 53 21.61 -10.90 -4.93
C ASP A 53 20.37 -11.75 -4.72
N TYR A 54 19.26 -11.05 -4.45
CA TYR A 54 17.97 -11.65 -4.22
C TYR A 54 16.91 -10.95 -5.06
N ARG A 55 16.14 -11.74 -5.83
CA ARG A 55 14.91 -11.26 -6.45
C ARG A 55 13.88 -11.04 -5.34
N VAL A 56 13.34 -9.83 -5.24
CA VAL A 56 12.29 -9.51 -4.27
C VAL A 56 10.95 -10.00 -4.82
N ILE A 57 10.27 -10.84 -4.04
CA ILE A 57 8.96 -11.40 -4.39
C ILE A 57 7.99 -11.08 -3.26
N PHE A 58 6.91 -10.37 -3.57
CA PHE A 58 5.79 -10.19 -2.65
C PHE A 58 4.82 -11.36 -2.82
N ARG A 59 4.38 -11.94 -1.70
CA ARG A 59 3.34 -12.97 -1.67
C ARG A 59 2.25 -12.51 -0.73
N ILE A 60 1.09 -12.18 -1.29
CA ILE A 60 -0.02 -11.57 -0.56
C ILE A 60 -1.18 -12.56 -0.53
N SER A 61 -1.58 -12.95 0.67
CA SER A 61 -2.87 -13.62 0.90
C SER A 61 -3.88 -12.61 1.45
N ALA A 62 -5.16 -12.92 1.38
CA ALA A 62 -6.19 -12.10 1.99
C ALA A 62 -7.37 -12.92 2.49
N ALA A 63 -8.11 -12.36 3.45
CA ALA A 63 -9.34 -12.93 3.99
C ALA A 63 -10.34 -11.81 4.30
N TYR A 64 -11.59 -12.03 3.91
CA TYR A 64 -12.71 -11.21 4.36
C TYR A 64 -13.21 -11.74 5.70
N HIS A 65 -13.18 -10.89 6.73
CA HIS A 65 -13.55 -11.25 8.10
C HIS A 65 -14.62 -10.27 8.63
N PRO A 66 -15.91 -10.47 8.28
CA PRO A 66 -16.98 -9.54 8.63
C PRO A 66 -17.22 -9.39 10.14
N ASP A 67 -16.98 -10.47 10.88
CA ASP A 67 -17.25 -10.58 12.31
C ASP A 67 -16.00 -10.30 13.15
N LEU A 68 -14.98 -9.65 12.56
CA LEU A 68 -13.73 -9.28 13.24
C LEU A 68 -14.03 -8.42 14.47
N ILE A 69 -13.49 -8.84 15.62
CA ILE A 69 -13.61 -8.08 16.86
C ILE A 69 -12.33 -7.27 17.15
N PRO A 70 -12.41 -6.16 17.91
CA PRO A 70 -11.24 -5.31 18.20
C PRO A 70 -10.07 -6.06 18.82
N GLU A 71 -10.33 -7.04 19.68
CA GLU A 71 -9.33 -7.86 20.37
C GLU A 71 -8.42 -8.61 19.38
N GLU A 72 -8.96 -9.08 18.24
CA GLU A 72 -8.18 -9.74 17.19
C GLU A 72 -7.13 -8.81 16.55
N ILE A 73 -7.34 -7.49 16.60
CA ILE A 73 -6.38 -6.49 16.14
C ILE A 73 -5.41 -6.11 17.27
N PHE A 74 -5.93 -5.83 18.46
CA PHE A 74 -5.15 -5.36 19.60
C PHE A 74 -4.11 -6.39 20.06
N GLU A 75 -4.48 -7.67 20.03
CA GLU A 75 -3.64 -8.78 20.50
C GLU A 75 -2.81 -9.41 19.37
N ASN A 76 -2.88 -8.88 18.15
CA ASN A 76 -2.11 -9.41 17.03
C ASN A 76 -0.61 -9.27 17.26
N ILE A 77 0.07 -10.42 17.30
CA ILE A 77 1.53 -10.52 17.34
C ILE A 77 2.12 -11.07 16.04
N ASP A 78 1.27 -11.44 15.06
CA ASP A 78 1.75 -11.93 13.77
C ASP A 78 2.04 -10.73 12.84
N PRO A 79 3.32 -10.50 12.47
CA PRO A 79 3.70 -9.38 11.61
C PRO A 79 3.19 -9.52 10.17
N VAL A 80 2.65 -10.69 9.80
CA VAL A 80 2.05 -10.92 8.48
C VAL A 80 0.66 -10.30 8.40
N ASN A 81 -0.07 -10.18 9.52
CA ASN A 81 -1.46 -9.71 9.52
C ASN A 81 -1.57 -8.19 9.41
N ASN A 82 -2.35 -7.73 8.45
CA ASN A 82 -2.67 -6.32 8.22
C ASN A 82 -4.19 -6.15 8.12
N TYR A 83 -4.75 -5.20 8.86
CA TYR A 83 -6.20 -5.05 9.04
C TYR A 83 -6.69 -3.76 8.41
N PHE A 84 -7.62 -3.86 7.46
CA PHE A 84 -8.17 -2.70 6.79
C PHE A 84 -9.69 -2.71 6.85
N ARG A 85 -10.24 -1.67 7.48
CA ARG A 85 -11.68 -1.43 7.45
C ARG A 85 -12.06 -0.85 6.09
N ILE A 86 -13.11 -1.35 5.44
CA ILE A 86 -13.60 -0.86 4.15
C ILE A 86 -15.03 -0.38 4.31
N GLU A 87 -15.25 0.89 3.95
CA GLU A 87 -16.48 1.60 4.24
C GLU A 87 -16.88 2.49 3.06
N GLU A 88 -18.18 2.69 2.87
CA GLU A 88 -18.68 3.66 1.87
C GLU A 88 -18.31 5.09 2.24
N PHE A 89 -18.31 5.38 3.55
CA PHE A 89 -18.00 6.69 4.10
C PHE A 89 -16.67 6.69 4.86
N ALA A 90 -15.87 7.74 4.64
CA ALA A 90 -14.69 8.05 5.42
C ALA A 90 -14.69 9.54 5.74
N MET A 91 -14.47 9.92 7.02
CA MET A 91 -14.44 11.33 7.43
C MET A 91 -13.36 12.16 6.71
N THR A 92 -12.24 11.53 6.37
CA THR A 92 -11.15 12.14 5.60
C THR A 92 -11.40 12.18 4.09
N HIS A 93 -12.52 11.61 3.63
CA HIS A 93 -12.92 11.43 2.23
C HIS A 93 -11.95 10.61 1.35
N VAL A 94 -10.88 10.06 1.92
CA VAL A 94 -9.88 9.26 1.21
C VAL A 94 -9.48 8.04 2.04
N SER A 95 -9.01 7.01 1.36
CA SER A 95 -8.29 5.90 1.98
C SER A 95 -7.02 6.36 2.69
N PHE A 96 -6.65 5.70 3.78
CA PHE A 96 -5.43 5.97 4.54
C PHE A 96 -4.98 4.74 5.35
N VAL A 97 -3.75 4.80 5.86
CA VAL A 97 -3.25 3.91 6.90
C VAL A 97 -2.78 4.70 8.12
N ASP A 98 -2.60 4.04 9.25
CA ASP A 98 -2.34 4.71 10.54
C ASP A 98 -0.92 5.27 10.73
N GLY A 99 -0.11 5.25 9.67
CA GLY A 99 1.22 5.85 9.66
C GLY A 99 2.21 5.11 8.75
N LEU A 100 3.49 5.43 8.92
CA LEU A 100 4.56 4.64 8.29
C LEU A 100 4.81 3.39 9.12
N ARG A 101 5.08 2.27 8.45
CA ARG A 101 5.35 0.98 9.09
C ARG A 101 4.21 0.54 10.01
N CYS A 102 2.97 0.73 9.59
CA CYS A 102 1.81 0.25 10.34
C CYS A 102 1.29 -1.08 9.79
N ASN A 103 0.28 -1.65 10.46
CA ASN A 103 -0.45 -2.82 10.01
C ASN A 103 -1.98 -2.62 10.03
N THR A 104 -2.45 -1.39 10.23
CA THR A 104 -3.88 -1.05 10.24
C THR A 104 -4.17 0.18 9.36
N GLY A 105 -5.41 0.26 8.87
CA GLY A 105 -5.88 1.40 8.09
C GLY A 105 -7.36 1.34 7.73
N TYR A 106 -7.78 2.31 6.92
CA TYR A 106 -9.16 2.52 6.54
C TYR A 106 -9.24 2.84 5.04
N PHE A 107 -10.03 2.05 4.31
CA PHE A 107 -10.27 2.25 2.89
C PHE A 107 -11.67 2.81 2.65
N LYS A 108 -11.75 3.84 1.82
CA LYS A 108 -13.01 4.27 1.22
C LYS A 108 -13.30 3.40 0.00
N ARG A 109 -14.48 2.77 -0.06
CA ARG A 109 -14.88 1.85 -1.14
C ARG A 109 -14.68 2.43 -2.54
N ASP A 110 -15.07 3.69 -2.73
CA ASP A 110 -14.91 4.43 -3.99
C ASP A 110 -13.46 4.57 -4.47
N ASN A 111 -12.47 4.40 -3.59
CA ASN A 111 -11.06 4.45 -3.96
C ASN A 111 -10.53 3.08 -4.42
N LEU A 112 -11.29 2.00 -4.22
CA LEU A 112 -10.95 0.61 -4.52
C LEU A 112 -11.69 0.12 -5.78
N GLN A 113 -11.48 0.81 -6.90
CA GLN A 113 -12.06 0.47 -8.19
C GLN A 113 -11.04 -0.24 -9.07
N ASP A 114 -11.50 -0.97 -10.09
CA ASP A 114 -10.62 -1.59 -11.06
C ASP A 114 -9.68 -0.57 -11.72
N GLY A 115 -8.41 -0.98 -11.88
CA GLY A 115 -7.31 -0.10 -12.30
C GLY A 115 -6.87 0.95 -11.28
N SER A 116 -7.43 0.99 -10.06
CA SER A 116 -6.90 1.79 -8.95
C SER A 116 -5.52 1.26 -8.52
N THR A 117 -4.75 2.14 -7.91
CA THR A 117 -3.45 1.83 -7.30
C THR A 117 -3.44 2.22 -5.81
N THR A 118 -4.64 2.37 -5.23
CA THR A 118 -4.80 2.90 -3.87
C THR A 118 -4.33 1.89 -2.84
N ALA A 119 -4.71 0.61 -2.96
CA ALA A 119 -4.29 -0.40 -2.00
C ALA A 119 -2.78 -0.63 -2.08
N ALA A 120 -2.20 -0.63 -3.27
CA ALA A 120 -0.75 -0.74 -3.45
C ALA A 120 0.01 0.47 -2.87
N HIS A 121 -0.54 1.68 -2.96
CA HIS A 121 0.04 2.88 -2.35
C HIS A 121 0.00 2.84 -0.83
N GLU A 122 -1.18 2.57 -0.26
CA GLU A 122 -1.34 2.43 1.18
C GLU A 122 -0.45 1.30 1.73
N TYR A 123 -0.34 0.19 1.01
CA TYR A 123 0.59 -0.87 1.36
C TYR A 123 2.05 -0.39 1.41
N GLY A 124 2.47 0.53 0.54
CA GLY A 124 3.78 1.16 0.61
C GLY A 124 4.04 1.91 1.92
N HIS A 125 3.04 2.61 2.45
CA HIS A 125 3.13 3.21 3.79
C HIS A 125 3.28 2.14 4.88
N THR A 126 2.58 1.00 4.78
CA THR A 126 2.76 -0.13 5.71
C THR A 126 4.16 -0.75 5.67
N LEU A 127 4.90 -0.59 4.56
CA LEU A 127 6.31 -0.98 4.42
C LEU A 127 7.29 0.11 4.89
N GLY A 128 6.77 1.28 5.25
CA GLY A 128 7.53 2.42 5.77
C GLY A 128 7.97 3.44 4.73
N LEU A 129 7.35 3.45 3.55
CA LEU A 129 7.60 4.47 2.54
C LEU A 129 6.76 5.72 2.80
N ASP A 130 7.39 6.89 2.80
CA ASP A 130 6.72 8.18 2.89
C ASP A 130 6.42 8.75 1.50
N HIS A 131 5.56 9.76 1.42
CA HIS A 131 5.39 10.52 0.19
C HIS A 131 6.70 11.25 -0.18
N PRO A 132 7.06 11.30 -1.48
CA PRO A 132 8.15 12.17 -1.94
C PRO A 132 7.89 13.64 -1.61
N ARG A 133 8.94 14.38 -1.27
CA ARG A 133 8.83 15.83 -0.96
C ARG A 133 8.63 16.71 -2.19
N ASN A 134 9.25 16.34 -3.31
CA ASN A 134 9.05 17.06 -4.57
C ASN A 134 7.75 16.56 -5.21
N LEU A 135 6.74 17.42 -5.30
CA LEU A 135 5.43 17.07 -5.86
C LEU A 135 5.19 17.67 -7.25
N ASP A 136 6.19 18.32 -7.87
CA ASP A 136 6.16 18.66 -9.29
C ASP A 136 7.17 17.81 -10.04
N ILE A 137 6.64 16.87 -10.84
CA ILE A 137 7.44 15.86 -11.55
C ILE A 137 7.18 15.86 -13.04
N ARG A 138 6.66 16.97 -13.58
CA ARG A 138 6.54 17.16 -15.03
C ARG A 138 7.87 16.91 -15.73
N GLY A 139 7.83 16.20 -16.86
CA GLY A 139 9.01 15.78 -17.62
C GLY A 139 9.77 14.57 -17.04
N GLN A 140 9.36 14.01 -15.90
CA GLN A 140 10.02 12.86 -15.27
C GLN A 140 9.37 11.51 -15.64
N GLY A 141 8.30 11.53 -16.43
CA GLY A 141 7.58 10.34 -16.88
C GLY A 141 6.52 9.86 -15.89
N LYS A 142 6.24 8.55 -15.92
CA LYS A 142 5.16 7.93 -15.15
C LYS A 142 5.44 8.05 -13.63
N PRO A 143 4.47 8.50 -12.81
CA PRO A 143 4.67 8.63 -11.37
C PRO A 143 4.93 7.27 -10.69
N GLY A 144 5.85 7.26 -9.73
CA GLY A 144 6.03 6.14 -8.80
C GLY A 144 4.86 5.95 -7.84
N ILE A 145 4.80 4.81 -7.16
CA ILE A 145 3.62 4.39 -6.38
C ILE A 145 3.35 5.32 -5.21
N MET A 146 4.39 5.91 -4.62
CA MET A 146 4.27 6.74 -3.41
C MET A 146 3.92 8.20 -3.67
N TYR A 147 3.74 8.63 -4.93
CA TYR A 147 3.24 9.98 -5.17
C TYR A 147 1.77 10.11 -4.73
N PRO A 148 1.40 11.15 -3.96
CA PRO A 148 0.02 11.42 -3.58
C PRO A 148 -0.78 12.05 -4.73
N ARG A 149 -2.11 12.03 -4.61
CA ARG A 149 -3.07 12.59 -5.61
C ARG A 149 -2.77 14.04 -5.99
N GLY A 150 -2.25 14.85 -5.07
CA GLY A 150 -1.92 16.26 -5.30
C GLY A 150 -0.67 16.53 -6.16
N THR A 151 0.00 15.49 -6.65
CA THR A 151 1.23 15.62 -7.45
C THR A 151 0.93 16.27 -8.81
N ILE A 152 1.75 17.24 -9.20
CA ILE A 152 1.75 17.89 -10.51
C ILE A 152 2.56 17.02 -11.47
N VAL A 153 1.92 16.61 -12.56
CA VAL A 153 2.45 15.65 -13.54
C VAL A 153 2.23 16.16 -14.95
N ASP A 154 2.83 15.50 -15.94
CA ASP A 154 2.52 15.76 -17.35
C ASP A 154 1.04 15.49 -17.63
N SER A 155 0.46 16.21 -18.59
CA SER A 155 -0.99 16.20 -18.89
C SER A 155 -1.54 14.79 -19.10
N ALA A 156 -0.78 13.91 -19.75
CA ALA A 156 -1.16 12.51 -19.99
C ALA A 156 -1.41 11.70 -18.71
N TYR A 157 -0.90 12.15 -17.56
CA TYR A 157 -1.04 11.47 -16.28
C TYR A 157 -2.04 12.14 -15.32
N GLN A 158 -2.65 13.27 -15.71
CA GLN A 158 -3.63 13.98 -14.90
C GLN A 158 -5.00 13.26 -14.88
N TYR A 159 -5.88 13.63 -13.94
CA TYR A 159 -7.29 13.23 -13.99
C TYR A 159 -7.97 13.74 -15.26
N ASN A 160 -7.64 14.98 -15.66
CA ASN A 160 -8.09 15.62 -16.88
C ASN A 160 -6.87 16.14 -17.66
N PRO A 161 -6.48 15.51 -18.78
CA PRO A 161 -5.36 15.97 -19.60
C PRO A 161 -5.51 17.37 -20.21
N ALA A 162 -6.74 17.90 -20.30
CA ALA A 162 -7.00 19.25 -20.79
C ALA A 162 -6.94 20.32 -19.68
N ALA A 163 -6.93 19.92 -18.40
CA ALA A 163 -6.84 20.86 -17.29
C ALA A 163 -5.43 21.45 -17.16
N ARG A 164 -5.36 22.68 -16.64
CA ARG A 164 -4.09 23.30 -16.27
C ARG A 164 -3.43 22.51 -15.14
N ALA A 165 -2.14 22.21 -15.27
CA ALA A 165 -1.38 21.53 -14.24
C ALA A 165 -1.50 22.22 -12.86
N GLY A 166 -1.79 21.43 -11.83
CA GLY A 166 -2.03 21.89 -10.46
C GLY A 166 -3.46 22.39 -10.18
N ASP A 167 -4.34 22.47 -11.18
CA ASP A 167 -5.75 22.82 -10.97
C ASP A 167 -6.54 21.62 -10.43
N ASN A 168 -6.48 21.42 -9.12
CA ASN A 168 -7.19 20.33 -8.44
C ASN A 168 -8.70 20.32 -8.71
N THR A 169 -9.32 21.48 -8.93
CA THR A 169 -10.78 21.57 -9.14
C THR A 169 -11.22 21.02 -10.48
N ASN A 170 -10.36 21.12 -11.49
CA ASN A 170 -10.63 20.63 -12.84
C ASN A 170 -9.88 19.33 -13.19
N GLY A 171 -9.21 18.70 -12.21
CA GLY A 171 -8.46 17.46 -12.40
C GLY A 171 -7.06 17.64 -13.00
N GLY A 172 -6.43 18.79 -12.79
CA GLY A 172 -5.07 19.11 -13.23
C GLY A 172 -3.94 18.46 -12.41
N THR A 173 -4.25 17.47 -11.57
CA THR A 173 -3.26 16.71 -10.78
C THR A 173 -3.31 15.23 -11.10
N MET A 174 -2.29 14.51 -10.64
CA MET A 174 -2.06 13.11 -10.94
C MET A 174 -3.28 12.23 -10.67
N ASN A 175 -3.70 11.49 -11.69
CA ASN A 175 -4.62 10.39 -11.54
C ASN A 175 -3.89 9.16 -10.98
N PRO A 176 -4.28 8.60 -9.82
CA PRO A 176 -3.67 7.42 -9.21
C PRO A 176 -3.54 6.22 -10.13
N ARG A 177 -4.45 6.04 -11.10
CA ARG A 177 -4.38 4.94 -12.07
C ARG A 177 -3.08 4.92 -12.88
N ASN A 178 -2.39 6.06 -12.96
CA ASN A 178 -1.13 6.20 -13.67
C ASN A 178 0.10 5.89 -12.80
N ARG A 179 -0.06 5.57 -11.51
CA ARG A 179 1.06 5.17 -10.65
C ARG A 179 1.54 3.76 -10.98
N HIS A 180 2.78 3.47 -10.61
CA HIS A 180 3.34 2.12 -10.66
C HIS A 180 4.46 1.97 -9.63
N VAL A 181 4.73 0.75 -9.18
CA VAL A 181 5.85 0.49 -8.28
C VAL A 181 7.14 0.47 -9.10
N THR A 182 8.13 1.23 -8.66
CA THR A 182 9.45 1.29 -9.29
C THR A 182 10.47 0.47 -8.52
N ALA A 183 11.59 0.13 -9.15
CA ALA A 183 12.73 -0.47 -8.43
C ALA A 183 13.28 0.47 -7.33
N ASN A 184 13.13 1.79 -7.50
CA ASN A 184 13.52 2.76 -6.48
C ASN A 184 12.60 2.67 -5.24
N ASP A 185 11.30 2.47 -5.42
CA ASP A 185 10.36 2.25 -4.30
C ASP A 185 10.80 1.02 -3.49
N ILE A 186 11.18 -0.09 -4.15
CA ILE A 186 11.72 -1.28 -3.47
C ILE A 186 13.01 -0.98 -2.70
N SER A 187 13.92 -0.20 -3.31
CA SER A 187 15.18 0.20 -2.68
C SER A 187 14.94 1.03 -1.41
N LEU A 188 13.95 1.93 -1.43
CA LEU A 188 13.60 2.81 -0.32
C LEU A 188 13.03 2.07 0.89
N ILE A 189 12.48 0.85 0.72
CA ILE A 189 12.09 -0.01 1.86
C ILE A 189 13.33 -0.38 2.71
N ARG A 190 14.53 -0.36 2.11
CA ARG A 190 15.81 -0.67 2.77
C ARG A 190 15.84 -2.07 3.40
N LEU A 191 15.31 -3.07 2.69
CA LEU A 191 15.26 -4.50 3.09
C LEU A 191 16.64 -5.06 3.53
N HIS A 192 17.74 -4.54 2.99
CA HIS A 192 19.10 -4.91 3.39
C HIS A 192 19.50 -4.47 4.80
N ARG A 193 18.71 -3.61 5.45
CA ARG A 193 18.95 -3.07 6.81
C ARG A 193 18.08 -3.69 7.90
N LEU A 194 17.22 -4.65 7.55
CA LEU A 194 16.38 -5.32 8.54
C LEU A 194 17.22 -6.15 9.51
N ASP A 195 16.66 -6.43 10.70
CA ASP A 195 17.29 -7.30 11.70
C ASP A 195 17.14 -8.78 11.29
N TRP A 196 18.03 -9.22 10.39
CA TRP A 196 18.02 -10.57 9.84
C TRP A 196 18.52 -11.61 10.85
N LYS A 197 17.63 -12.51 11.27
CA LYS A 197 17.90 -13.67 12.13
C LYS A 197 17.58 -14.95 11.38
N HIS A 198 18.57 -15.81 11.18
CA HIS A 198 18.41 -17.09 10.46
C HIS A 198 17.72 -16.96 9.09
N GLY A 199 18.04 -15.91 8.33
CA GLY A 199 17.45 -15.67 7.00
C GLY A 199 16.02 -15.12 7.04
N ARG A 200 15.54 -14.68 8.21
CA ARG A 200 14.21 -14.10 8.40
C ARG A 200 14.28 -12.72 9.05
N ALA A 201 13.33 -11.84 8.74
CA ALA A 201 13.19 -10.53 9.35
C ALA A 201 11.75 -10.02 9.24
N ASN A 202 11.34 -9.08 10.10
CA ASN A 202 10.05 -8.40 9.97
C ASN A 202 10.20 -7.13 9.11
N VAL A 203 9.15 -6.77 8.37
CA VAL A 203 9.07 -5.55 7.54
C VAL A 203 7.86 -4.74 8.00
N GLY A 204 8.07 -3.48 8.38
CA GLY A 204 7.02 -2.67 9.02
C GLY A 204 6.99 -2.84 10.53
N ASP A 205 5.93 -2.35 11.17
CA ASP A 205 5.69 -2.35 12.62
C ASP A 205 4.18 -2.48 12.92
N PHE A 206 3.84 -2.68 14.19
CA PHE A 206 2.45 -2.78 14.64
C PHE A 206 1.90 -1.40 14.98
N SER A 207 0.73 -1.09 14.43
CA SER A 207 -0.13 0.01 14.90
C SER A 207 -1.27 -0.53 15.77
N SER A 208 -1.84 -1.68 15.41
CA SER A 208 -2.91 -2.37 16.14
C SER A 208 -4.08 -1.46 16.53
N ILE A 209 -4.54 -0.62 15.60
CA ILE A 209 -5.66 0.30 15.81
C ILE A 209 -6.95 -0.32 15.26
N TRP A 210 -7.99 -0.35 16.11
CA TRP A 210 -9.35 -0.66 15.68
C TRP A 210 -10.00 0.57 15.06
N HIS A 211 -10.62 0.39 13.90
CA HIS A 211 -11.38 1.44 13.23
C HIS A 211 -12.89 1.20 13.42
N PRO A 212 -13.61 2.10 14.11
CA PRO A 212 -15.07 2.06 14.13
C PRO A 212 -15.66 2.48 12.77
N ASP A 213 -16.95 2.23 12.57
CA ASP A 213 -17.69 2.77 11.44
C ASP A 213 -17.79 4.30 11.59
N HIS A 214 -17.16 5.05 10.68
CA HIS A 214 -17.20 6.51 10.72
C HIS A 214 -18.61 7.10 10.55
N SER A 215 -19.56 6.36 9.97
CA SER A 215 -20.96 6.80 9.87
C SER A 215 -21.69 6.80 11.22
N THR A 216 -21.15 6.08 12.21
CA THR A 216 -21.75 5.95 13.56
C THR A 216 -21.15 6.93 14.58
N LEU A 217 -20.14 7.71 14.20
CA LEU A 217 -19.43 8.63 15.10
C LEU A 217 -20.04 10.04 15.16
N GLN A 218 -21.28 10.21 14.70
CA GLN A 218 -21.98 11.50 14.68
C GLN A 218 -22.68 11.82 16.00
#